data_AF-A0A316BRF3-F1
#
_entry.id   AF-A0A316BRF3-F1
#
_cell.length_a   1.000
_cell.length_b   1.000
_cell.length_c   1.000
_cell.angle_alpha   90.00
_cell.angle_beta   90.00
_cell.angle_gamma   90.00
#
_symmetry.space_group_name_H-M   'P 1'
#
loop_
_entity.id
_entity.type
_entity.pdbx_description
1 polymer ?
#
loop_
_entity_poly.entity_id
_entity_poly.type
_entity_poly.pdbx_seq_one_letter_code
_entity_poly.pdbx_strand_id
1 'polypeptide(L)'
;MAYPFFSLAKSKRVAPIDFAAGNVTIRVEAVPDHGMATIWDADILIWAASQIVEARDNGLRTSRLMAATPYEILTYVGRGTSLRDYQRLKAALDRLQSTTISTSIRQPAEGRRHRFSWINEWQERTDRNGRPDGIEMIVPDWFYQAVLDDALVLTIDRTYFDLTGGLDRWLYRLVRKHGGRQQGGWRFDFHHLHQKSGSLSPFKRFAFELRDIIRRQPLPGYTLFLEAEIGGRMLLAFEPVPPCGKPVNGLVLSGTQAIVLSGTGPSCYREPKPALMHGKQSRNSALNLESNIDSNLEERARDVENLIRDTARSLRVEAKKKASAAPPASRSASDQEAATGLDDAGAPRLPLDLPGGGK
;
A
#
# COMPACT_ATOMS: atom_id res chain seq x y z
N MET A 1 -0.75 1.41 -5.45
CA MET A 1 0.04 0.15 -5.52
C MET A 1 0.40 -0.11 -6.97
N ALA A 2 1.68 -0.28 -7.31
CA ALA A 2 2.14 -0.42 -8.71
C ALA A 2 2.67 -1.84 -9.03
N TYR A 3 2.58 -2.75 -8.07
CA TYR A 3 3.03 -4.13 -8.19
C TYR A 3 1.84 -5.10 -8.22
N PRO A 4 1.99 -6.28 -8.83
CA PRO A 4 0.89 -7.21 -9.05
C PRO A 4 0.61 -8.06 -7.80
N PHE A 5 -0.02 -7.46 -6.79
CA PHE A 5 -0.40 -8.18 -5.57
C PHE A 5 -1.80 -8.85 -5.65
N PHE A 6 -2.56 -8.56 -6.69
CA PHE A 6 -3.94 -9.01 -6.84
C PHE A 6 -4.15 -9.64 -8.22
N SER A 7 -5.06 -10.60 -8.31
CA SER A 7 -5.56 -11.07 -9.60
C SER A 7 -6.38 -9.97 -10.30
N LEU A 8 -6.12 -9.76 -11.59
CA LEU A 8 -6.87 -8.83 -12.44
C LEU A 8 -8.14 -9.47 -13.05
N ALA A 9 -8.28 -10.80 -12.93
CA ALA A 9 -9.44 -11.53 -13.44
C ALA A 9 -10.52 -11.70 -12.35
N LYS A 10 -11.80 -11.70 -12.77
CA LYS A 10 -12.93 -12.02 -11.88
C LYS A 10 -13.05 -13.51 -11.59
N SER A 11 -12.45 -14.35 -12.43
CA SER A 11 -12.43 -15.80 -12.24
C SER A 11 -11.48 -16.18 -11.10
N LYS A 12 -11.81 -17.29 -10.43
CA LYS A 12 -10.98 -17.88 -9.39
C LYS A 12 -9.60 -18.21 -9.96
N ARG A 13 -8.55 -17.61 -9.39
CA ARG A 13 -7.15 -17.88 -9.72
C ARG A 13 -6.49 -18.59 -8.56
N VAL A 14 -5.92 -19.77 -8.82
CA VAL A 14 -5.09 -20.52 -7.87
C VAL A 14 -3.61 -20.52 -8.30
N ALA A 15 -3.35 -20.30 -9.59
CA ALA A 15 -1.99 -20.17 -10.11
C ALA A 15 -1.30 -18.93 -9.49
N PRO A 16 -0.08 -19.08 -8.96
CA PRO A 16 0.61 -17.98 -8.29
C PRO A 16 0.90 -16.81 -9.24
N ILE A 17 1.13 -15.64 -8.66
CA ILE A 17 1.77 -14.52 -9.38
C ILE A 17 3.23 -14.54 -8.98
N ASP A 18 4.12 -14.83 -9.93
CA ASP A 18 5.56 -14.65 -9.77
C ASP A 18 5.97 -13.40 -10.57
N PHE A 19 6.42 -12.37 -9.86
CA PHE A 19 6.87 -11.12 -10.45
C PHE A 19 8.31 -10.83 -10.02
N ALA A 20 9.14 -10.52 -11.00
CA ALA A 20 10.51 -10.07 -10.80
C ALA A 20 10.80 -8.87 -11.70
N ALA A 21 11.31 -7.79 -11.10
CA ALA A 21 11.80 -6.62 -11.82
C ALA A 21 12.90 -5.95 -10.99
N GLY A 22 14.11 -5.83 -11.56
CA GLY A 22 15.28 -5.34 -10.83
C GLY A 22 15.58 -6.19 -9.59
N ASN A 23 15.72 -5.54 -8.43
CA ASN A 23 15.93 -6.18 -7.12
C ASN A 23 14.61 -6.55 -6.40
N VAL A 24 13.46 -6.30 -7.01
CA VAL A 24 12.15 -6.58 -6.42
C VAL A 24 11.63 -7.92 -6.94
N THR A 25 11.35 -8.81 -5.98
CA THR A 25 10.65 -10.07 -6.22
C THR A 25 9.37 -10.08 -5.40
N ILE A 26 8.31 -10.60 -6.02
CA ILE A 26 6.98 -10.73 -5.40
C ILE A 26 6.42 -12.08 -5.83
N ARG A 27 5.96 -12.84 -4.85
CA ARG A 27 5.24 -14.09 -5.06
C ARG A 27 3.91 -14.01 -4.31
N VAL A 28 2.81 -14.17 -5.04
CA VAL A 28 1.46 -14.19 -4.47
C VAL A 28 0.90 -15.60 -4.62
N GLU A 29 0.50 -16.18 -3.51
CA GLU A 29 0.01 -17.56 -3.40
C GLU A 29 -1.43 -17.54 -2.88
N ALA A 30 -2.23 -18.49 -3.35
CA ALA A 30 -3.63 -18.60 -3.04
C ALA A 30 -3.95 -19.97 -2.47
N VAL A 31 -4.91 -20.03 -1.55
CA VAL A 31 -5.48 -21.29 -1.08
C VAL A 31 -6.46 -21.82 -2.12
N PRO A 32 -6.43 -23.14 -2.46
CA PRO A 32 -7.31 -23.72 -3.48
C PRO A 32 -8.79 -23.48 -3.25
N ASP A 33 -9.27 -23.40 -2.00
CA ASP A 33 -10.69 -23.27 -1.68
C ASP A 33 -11.25 -21.88 -2.03
N HIS A 34 -10.54 -20.83 -1.63
CA HIS A 34 -10.99 -19.44 -1.82
C HIS A 34 -10.46 -18.80 -3.10
N GLY A 35 -9.27 -19.21 -3.56
CA GLY A 35 -8.53 -18.55 -4.63
C GLY A 35 -7.85 -17.24 -4.19
N MET A 36 -7.16 -16.61 -5.14
CA MET A 36 -6.38 -15.40 -4.91
C MET A 36 -7.26 -14.17 -4.77
N ALA A 37 -6.89 -13.28 -3.85
CA ALA A 37 -7.47 -11.94 -3.75
C ALA A 37 -7.39 -11.21 -5.08
N THR A 38 -8.52 -10.64 -5.47
CA THR A 38 -8.70 -9.93 -6.74
C THR A 38 -8.57 -8.43 -6.55
N ILE A 39 -8.39 -7.70 -7.65
CA ILE A 39 -8.30 -6.24 -7.61
C ILE A 39 -9.60 -5.57 -7.09
N TRP A 40 -10.73 -6.28 -7.14
CA TRP A 40 -11.98 -5.85 -6.51
C TRP A 40 -11.96 -6.02 -5.00
N ASP A 41 -11.28 -7.03 -4.47
CA ASP A 41 -11.20 -7.22 -3.00
C ASP A 41 -10.38 -6.10 -2.35
N ALA A 42 -9.45 -5.50 -3.10
CA ALA A 42 -8.68 -4.33 -2.68
C ALA A 42 -9.55 -3.10 -2.35
N ASP A 43 -10.81 -3.04 -2.78
CA ASP A 43 -11.74 -1.97 -2.41
C ASP A 43 -12.00 -1.93 -0.90
N ILE A 44 -12.03 -3.10 -0.25
CA ILE A 44 -12.20 -3.23 1.21
C ILE A 44 -11.01 -2.61 1.92
N LEU A 45 -9.80 -2.78 1.38
CA LEU A 45 -8.59 -2.16 1.94
C LEU A 45 -8.57 -0.65 1.71
N ILE A 46 -9.11 -0.16 0.60
CA ILE A 46 -9.29 1.29 0.38
C ILE A 46 -10.23 1.85 1.44
N TRP A 47 -11.39 1.21 1.64
CA TRP A 47 -12.32 1.58 2.70
C TRP A 47 -11.64 1.58 4.08
N ALA A 48 -10.93 0.50 4.43
CA ALA A 48 -10.27 0.37 5.72
C ALA A 48 -9.24 1.48 5.97
N ALA A 49 -8.40 1.78 4.96
CA ALA A 49 -7.45 2.88 5.04
C ALA A 49 -8.16 4.23 5.22
N SER A 50 -9.25 4.47 4.48
CA SER A 50 -10.03 5.71 4.59
C SER A 50 -10.62 5.91 5.98
N GLN A 51 -11.14 4.86 6.62
CA GLN A 51 -11.67 4.96 7.99
C GLN A 51 -10.56 5.27 9.01
N ILE A 52 -9.37 4.69 8.86
CA ILE A 52 -8.22 4.97 9.74
C ILE A 52 -7.76 6.43 9.59
N VAL A 53 -7.66 6.92 8.35
CA VAL A 53 -7.28 8.32 8.07
C VAL A 53 -8.35 9.27 8.62
N GLU A 54 -9.62 9.01 8.35
CA GLU A 54 -10.73 9.84 8.82
C GLU A 54 -10.79 9.91 10.35
N ALA A 55 -10.63 8.78 11.05
CA ALA A 55 -10.57 8.77 12.50
C ALA A 55 -9.38 9.57 13.04
N ARG A 56 -8.20 9.45 12.42
CA ARG A 56 -7.01 10.21 12.80
C ARG A 56 -7.20 11.72 12.58
N ASP A 57 -7.70 12.11 11.42
CA ASP A 57 -7.87 13.51 11.02
C ASP A 57 -8.92 14.21 11.93
N ASN A 58 -9.88 13.45 12.45
CA ASN A 58 -10.84 13.90 13.47
C ASN A 58 -10.29 13.85 14.91
N GLY A 59 -9.02 13.51 15.11
CA GLY A 59 -8.39 13.41 16.44
C GLY A 59 -8.87 12.24 17.29
N LEU A 60 -9.53 11.24 16.69
CA LEU A 60 -9.98 10.04 17.38
C LEU A 60 -8.83 9.04 17.54
N ARG A 61 -8.93 8.16 18.54
CA ARG A 61 -7.99 7.04 18.68
C ARG A 61 -8.24 6.03 17.58
N THR A 62 -7.24 5.80 16.74
CA THR A 62 -7.29 4.78 15.69
C THR A 62 -6.92 3.40 16.26
N SER A 63 -7.37 2.34 15.60
CA SER A 63 -7.11 0.95 15.99
C SER A 63 -6.95 0.07 14.76
N ARG A 64 -6.22 -1.04 14.92
CA ARG A 64 -6.15 -2.12 13.92
C ARG A 64 -7.40 -2.99 13.90
N LEU A 65 -8.14 -3.03 15.01
CA LEU A 65 -9.44 -3.69 15.09
C LEU A 65 -10.49 -2.74 14.54
N MET A 66 -11.17 -3.19 13.49
CA MET A 66 -12.23 -2.44 12.80
C MET A 66 -13.53 -3.21 12.90
N ALA A 67 -14.62 -2.50 13.21
CA ALA A 67 -15.97 -3.04 13.22
C ALA A 67 -16.85 -2.20 12.30
N ALA A 68 -17.63 -2.85 11.44
CA ALA A 68 -18.56 -2.20 10.54
C ALA A 68 -19.68 -3.13 10.11
N THR A 69 -20.80 -2.57 9.68
CA THR A 69 -21.86 -3.35 9.03
C THR A 69 -21.48 -3.68 7.59
N PRO A 70 -21.93 -4.81 7.02
CA PRO A 70 -21.79 -5.09 5.59
C PRO A 70 -22.34 -3.96 4.71
N TYR A 71 -23.43 -3.32 5.14
CA TYR A 71 -24.08 -2.22 4.46
C TYR A 71 -23.16 -1.01 4.30
N GLU A 72 -22.46 -0.61 5.36
CA GLU A 72 -21.52 0.52 5.33
C GLU A 72 -20.36 0.27 4.36
N ILE A 73 -19.75 -0.92 4.44
CA ILE A 73 -18.62 -1.28 3.57
C ILE A 73 -19.08 -1.25 2.10
N LEU A 74 -20.20 -1.92 1.77
CA LEU A 74 -20.69 -2.05 0.40
C LEU A 74 -21.14 -0.72 -0.19
N THR A 75 -21.83 0.10 0.60
CA THR A 75 -22.25 1.45 0.19
C THR A 75 -21.02 2.33 -0.04
N TYR A 76 -20.00 2.22 0.82
CA TYR A 76 -18.75 2.94 0.62
C TYR A 76 -18.06 2.51 -0.67
N VAL A 77 -17.95 1.22 -0.98
CA VAL A 77 -17.26 0.77 -2.19
C VAL A 77 -18.12 0.80 -3.46
N GLY A 78 -19.31 1.41 -3.42
CA GLY A 78 -20.20 1.55 -4.57
C GLY A 78 -20.82 0.23 -5.06
N ARG A 79 -21.05 -0.72 -4.16
CA ARG A 79 -21.64 -2.03 -4.48
C ARG A 79 -23.10 -2.12 -4.04
N GLY A 80 -23.82 -3.05 -4.67
CA GLY A 80 -25.17 -3.43 -4.25
C GLY A 80 -25.18 -4.01 -2.83
N THR A 81 -26.33 -3.94 -2.18
CA THR A 81 -26.57 -4.39 -0.80
C THR A 81 -27.47 -5.63 -0.75
N SER A 82 -27.49 -6.41 -1.83
CA SER A 82 -28.26 -7.64 -1.89
C SER A 82 -27.60 -8.76 -1.08
N LEU A 83 -28.36 -9.81 -0.74
CA LEU A 83 -27.81 -11.01 -0.08
C LEU A 83 -26.61 -11.60 -0.85
N ARG A 84 -26.66 -11.56 -2.18
CA ARG A 84 -25.56 -12.02 -3.04
C ARG A 84 -24.31 -11.16 -2.87
N ASP A 85 -24.47 -9.86 -2.72
CA ASP A 85 -23.33 -8.95 -2.51
C ASP A 85 -22.73 -9.11 -1.12
N TYR A 86 -23.56 -9.45 -0.12
CA TYR A 86 -23.09 -9.78 1.23
C TYR A 86 -22.27 -11.07 1.23
N GLN A 87 -22.74 -12.12 0.53
CA GLN A 87 -21.97 -13.34 0.34
C GLN A 87 -20.66 -13.09 -0.41
N ARG A 88 -20.65 -12.19 -1.40
CA ARG A 88 -19.44 -11.78 -2.12
C ARG A 88 -18.46 -11.01 -1.23
N LEU A 89 -18.95 -10.20 -0.30
CA LEU A 89 -18.12 -9.52 0.69
C LEU A 89 -17.41 -10.54 1.59
N LYS A 90 -18.14 -11.53 2.11
CA LYS A 90 -17.56 -12.63 2.91
C LYS A 90 -16.47 -13.37 2.14
N ALA A 91 -16.78 -13.78 0.91
CA ALA A 91 -15.81 -14.44 0.04
C ALA A 91 -14.60 -13.55 -0.29
N ALA A 92 -14.76 -12.22 -0.32
CA ALA A 92 -13.64 -11.29 -0.51
C ALA A 92 -12.75 -11.22 0.74
N LEU A 93 -13.35 -11.20 1.94
CA LEU A 93 -12.61 -11.24 3.22
C LEU A 93 -11.82 -12.55 3.36
N ASP A 94 -12.44 -13.69 3.04
CA ASP A 94 -11.76 -15.00 2.99
C ASP A 94 -10.55 -14.99 2.05
N ARG A 95 -10.70 -14.42 0.85
CA ARG A 95 -9.60 -14.29 -0.12
C ARG A 95 -8.50 -13.36 0.41
N LEU A 96 -8.85 -12.24 1.03
CA LEU A 96 -7.88 -11.28 1.59
C LEU A 96 -7.09 -11.87 2.76
N GLN A 97 -7.73 -12.70 3.59
CA GLN A 97 -7.09 -13.41 4.69
C GLN A 97 -6.20 -14.56 4.19
N SER A 98 -6.69 -15.36 3.24
CA SER A 98 -5.99 -16.57 2.77
C SER A 98 -4.91 -16.31 1.71
N THR A 99 -4.92 -15.16 1.04
CA THR A 99 -3.88 -14.82 0.06
C THR A 99 -2.58 -14.45 0.76
N THR A 100 -1.52 -15.20 0.46
CA THR A 100 -0.20 -15.00 1.05
C THR A 100 0.72 -14.31 0.04
N ILE A 101 1.36 -13.21 0.47
CA ILE A 101 2.28 -12.43 -0.33
C ILE A 101 3.67 -12.54 0.28
N SER A 102 4.66 -12.96 -0.52
CA SER A 102 6.07 -12.90 -0.18
C SER A 102 6.76 -11.84 -1.05
N THR A 103 7.48 -10.90 -0.45
CA THR A 103 8.17 -9.84 -1.20
C THR A 103 9.53 -9.44 -0.63
N SER A 104 10.44 -9.01 -1.49
CA SER A 104 11.70 -8.33 -1.10
C SER A 104 11.57 -6.81 -0.97
N ILE A 105 10.37 -6.24 -1.20
CA ILE A 105 10.12 -4.80 -1.08
C ILE A 105 10.49 -4.35 0.35
N ARG A 106 11.33 -3.29 0.45
CA ARG A 106 11.86 -2.69 1.69
C ARG A 106 12.86 -3.54 2.49
N GLN A 107 13.23 -4.74 2.02
CA GLN A 107 14.29 -5.56 2.64
C GLN A 107 15.33 -6.09 1.63
N PRO A 108 15.90 -5.24 0.74
CA PRO A 108 16.84 -5.72 -0.28
C PRO A 108 18.19 -6.18 0.31
N ALA A 109 18.60 -5.65 1.47
CA ALA A 109 19.96 -5.81 2.00
C ALA A 109 20.19 -7.07 2.86
N GLU A 110 19.15 -7.73 3.38
CA GLU A 110 19.32 -8.86 4.32
C GLU A 110 18.93 -10.23 3.76
N GLY A 111 18.50 -10.33 2.49
CA GLY A 111 17.99 -11.58 1.92
C GLY A 111 16.71 -12.11 2.60
N ARG A 112 16.15 -11.37 3.56
CA ARG A 112 14.89 -11.68 4.23
C ARG A 112 13.73 -11.37 3.29
N ARG A 113 12.81 -12.33 3.16
CA ARG A 113 11.54 -12.16 2.44
C ARG A 113 10.46 -11.90 3.47
N HIS A 114 9.79 -10.77 3.37
CA HIS A 114 8.64 -10.48 4.20
C HIS A 114 7.42 -11.20 3.64
N ARG A 115 6.76 -12.02 4.47
CA ARG A 115 5.54 -12.73 4.10
C ARG A 115 4.36 -12.20 4.92
N PHE A 116 3.27 -11.85 4.25
CA PHE A 116 2.09 -11.26 4.89
C PHE A 116 0.79 -11.61 4.14
N SER A 117 -0.34 -11.46 4.83
CA SER A 117 -1.69 -11.42 4.26
C SER A 117 -2.25 -9.99 4.35
N TRP A 118 -3.35 -9.73 3.64
CA TRP A 118 -3.99 -8.40 3.66
C TRP A 118 -4.87 -8.18 4.90
N ILE A 119 -5.41 -9.26 5.46
CA ILE A 119 -6.20 -9.28 6.68
C ILE A 119 -5.62 -10.38 7.58
N ASN A 120 -5.46 -10.10 8.87
CA ASN A 120 -5.02 -11.11 9.83
C ASN A 120 -6.19 -12.00 10.24
N GLU A 121 -7.30 -11.37 10.60
CA GLU A 121 -8.47 -12.01 11.15
C GLU A 121 -9.74 -11.26 10.74
N TRP A 122 -10.83 -11.98 10.52
CA TRP A 122 -12.14 -11.39 10.38
C TRP A 122 -13.19 -12.36 10.96
N GLN A 123 -14.26 -11.80 11.51
CA GLN A 123 -15.37 -12.57 12.07
C GLN A 123 -16.70 -11.87 11.81
N GLU A 124 -17.73 -12.67 11.65
CA GLU A 124 -19.11 -12.19 11.61
C GLU A 124 -19.63 -12.00 13.02
N ARG A 125 -20.08 -10.81 13.34
CA ARG A 125 -20.88 -10.60 14.55
C ARG A 125 -22.29 -11.04 14.26
N THR A 126 -22.83 -11.85 15.17
CA THR A 126 -24.20 -12.30 15.13
C THR A 126 -24.89 -11.80 16.39
N ASP A 127 -26.10 -11.24 16.25
CA ASP A 127 -26.91 -10.84 17.39
C ASP A 127 -27.36 -12.06 18.20
N ARG A 128 -28.00 -11.82 19.35
CA ARG A 128 -28.54 -12.89 20.22
C ARG A 128 -29.59 -13.77 19.55
N ASN A 129 -30.14 -13.33 18.42
CA ASN A 129 -31.18 -13.99 17.65
C ASN A 129 -30.64 -14.69 16.39
N GLY A 130 -29.31 -14.76 16.21
CA GLY A 130 -28.72 -15.41 15.05
C GLY A 130 -28.64 -14.54 13.79
N ARG A 131 -28.94 -13.23 13.86
CA ARG A 131 -28.89 -12.30 12.72
C ARG A 131 -27.50 -11.67 12.57
N PRO A 132 -26.96 -11.52 11.35
CA PRO A 132 -25.70 -10.83 11.14
C PRO A 132 -25.80 -9.37 11.61
N ASP A 133 -25.05 -9.03 12.65
CA ASP A 133 -25.03 -7.71 13.32
C ASP A 133 -23.84 -6.86 12.85
N GLY A 134 -22.83 -7.49 12.25
CA GLY A 134 -21.68 -6.76 11.72
C GLY A 134 -20.54 -7.66 11.30
N ILE A 135 -19.45 -7.02 10.89
CA ILE A 135 -18.17 -7.64 10.58
C ILE A 135 -17.13 -6.96 11.45
N GLU A 136 -16.33 -7.78 12.12
CA GLU A 136 -15.10 -7.34 12.78
C GLU A 136 -13.91 -7.87 11.98
N MET A 137 -12.89 -7.03 11.81
CA MET A 137 -11.65 -7.44 11.15
C MET A 137 -10.43 -6.79 11.80
N ILE A 138 -9.31 -7.50 11.77
CA ILE A 138 -8.02 -7.01 12.24
C ILE A 138 -7.11 -6.84 11.04
N VAL A 139 -6.75 -5.60 10.76
CA VAL A 139 -5.74 -5.31 9.73
C VAL A 139 -4.32 -5.58 10.26
N PRO A 140 -3.40 -6.03 9.38
CA PRO A 140 -2.00 -6.24 9.76
C PRO A 140 -1.33 -4.96 10.24
N ASP A 141 -0.34 -5.10 11.12
CA ASP A 141 0.43 -3.96 11.63
C ASP A 141 1.10 -3.16 10.49
N TRP A 142 1.76 -3.84 9.55
CA TRP A 142 2.41 -3.16 8.42
C TRP A 142 1.44 -2.31 7.60
N PHE A 143 0.16 -2.72 7.48
CA PHE A 143 -0.86 -1.97 6.75
C PHE A 143 -1.26 -0.73 7.54
N TYR A 144 -1.53 -0.91 8.83
CA TYR A 144 -1.88 0.17 9.73
C TYR A 144 -0.80 1.24 9.83
N GLN A 145 0.48 0.85 10.04
CA GLN A 145 1.61 1.78 10.04
C GLN A 145 1.72 2.50 8.68
N ALA A 146 1.60 1.77 7.57
CA ALA A 146 1.66 2.36 6.25
C ALA A 146 0.55 3.40 5.99
N VAL A 147 -0.62 3.25 6.60
CA VAL A 147 -1.70 4.24 6.50
C VAL A 147 -1.42 5.46 7.38
N LEU A 148 -0.90 5.26 8.59
CA LEU A 148 -0.60 6.37 9.51
C LEU A 148 0.57 7.25 9.06
N ASP A 149 1.56 6.68 8.38
CA ASP A 149 2.78 7.39 7.96
C ASP A 149 2.57 8.46 6.85
N ASP A 150 1.31 8.72 6.42
CA ASP A 150 0.82 9.67 5.39
C ASP A 150 1.44 9.58 3.98
N ALA A 151 2.73 9.26 3.88
CA ALA A 151 3.54 9.21 2.67
C ALA A 151 3.13 8.10 1.68
N LEU A 152 2.15 7.27 2.04
CA LEU A 152 1.74 6.08 1.27
C LEU A 152 0.25 6.06 0.92
N VAL A 153 -0.57 6.95 1.48
CA VAL A 153 -1.99 7.01 1.18
C VAL A 153 -2.20 7.85 -0.09
N LEU A 154 -2.55 7.19 -1.18
CA LEU A 154 -2.96 7.87 -2.41
C LEU A 154 -4.44 8.21 -2.30
N THR A 155 -4.79 9.48 -2.41
CA THR A 155 -6.20 9.91 -2.53
C THR A 155 -6.79 9.32 -3.81
N ILE A 156 -7.83 8.51 -3.66
CA ILE A 156 -8.56 7.87 -4.76
C ILE A 156 -9.85 8.65 -5.02
N ASP A 157 -10.14 8.92 -6.29
CA ASP A 157 -11.39 9.55 -6.70
C ASP A 157 -12.57 8.62 -6.44
N ARG A 158 -13.73 9.15 -6.04
CA ARG A 158 -14.94 8.36 -5.77
C ARG A 158 -15.36 7.52 -6.98
N THR A 159 -15.23 8.06 -8.19
CA THR A 159 -15.59 7.39 -9.45
C THR A 159 -14.69 6.21 -9.80
N TYR A 160 -13.59 5.99 -9.06
CA TYR A 160 -12.79 4.77 -9.14
C TYR A 160 -13.64 3.50 -8.94
N PHE A 161 -14.62 3.55 -8.03
CA PHE A 161 -15.44 2.38 -7.72
C PHE A 161 -16.34 1.96 -8.90
N ASP A 162 -16.61 2.87 -9.84
CA ASP A 162 -17.41 2.63 -11.04
C ASP A 162 -16.61 1.88 -12.13
N LEU A 163 -15.29 1.78 -12.00
CA LEU A 163 -14.45 1.02 -12.92
C LEU A 163 -14.83 -0.47 -12.86
N THR A 164 -15.28 -1.03 -13.98
CA THR A 164 -15.82 -2.40 -14.03
C THR A 164 -14.78 -3.47 -14.37
N GLY A 165 -13.70 -3.09 -15.05
CA GLY A 165 -12.63 -3.97 -15.51
C GLY A 165 -11.42 -3.98 -14.57
N GLY A 166 -10.79 -5.15 -14.45
CA GLY A 166 -9.66 -5.33 -13.54
C GLY A 166 -8.40 -4.60 -14.02
N LEU A 167 -8.18 -4.57 -15.35
CA LEU A 167 -7.09 -3.81 -15.96
C LEU A 167 -7.31 -2.30 -15.82
N ASP A 168 -8.54 -1.79 -15.95
CA ASP A 168 -8.88 -0.38 -15.75
C ASP A 168 -8.53 0.06 -14.32
N ARG A 169 -8.92 -0.73 -13.30
CA ARG A 169 -8.65 -0.45 -11.88
C ARG A 169 -7.16 -0.48 -11.55
N TRP A 170 -6.46 -1.49 -12.04
CA TRP A 170 -5.01 -1.57 -11.87
C TRP A 170 -4.31 -0.39 -12.54
N LEU A 171 -4.70 -0.07 -13.78
CA LEU A 171 -4.10 1.02 -14.54
C LEU A 171 -4.34 2.37 -13.85
N TYR A 172 -5.56 2.63 -13.36
CA TYR A 172 -5.86 3.83 -12.58
C TYR A 172 -4.93 3.97 -11.37
N ARG A 173 -4.75 2.90 -10.58
CA ARG A 173 -3.87 2.91 -9.41
C ARG A 173 -2.40 3.10 -9.76
N LEU A 174 -1.97 2.58 -10.92
CA LEU A 174 -0.64 2.80 -11.45
C LEU A 174 -0.47 4.27 -11.85
N VAL A 175 -1.34 4.76 -12.73
CA VAL A 175 -1.36 6.14 -13.23
C VAL A 175 -1.41 7.13 -12.07
N ARG A 176 -2.31 6.97 -11.10
CA ARG A 176 -2.44 7.85 -9.93
C ARG A 176 -1.14 7.91 -9.09
N LYS A 177 -0.45 6.78 -8.94
CA LYS A 177 0.84 6.74 -8.23
C LYS A 177 1.92 7.56 -8.93
N HIS A 178 1.93 7.58 -10.26
CA HIS A 178 2.96 8.25 -11.06
C HIS A 178 2.59 9.69 -11.44
N GLY A 179 1.32 9.95 -11.72
CA GLY A 179 0.78 11.25 -12.11
C GLY A 179 0.68 12.27 -10.98
N GLY A 180 0.58 11.84 -9.72
CA GLY A 180 0.63 12.76 -8.58
C GLY A 180 1.98 13.48 -8.40
N ARG A 181 3.03 13.03 -9.09
CA ARG A 181 4.39 13.56 -8.98
C ARG A 181 4.91 14.22 -10.26
N GLN A 182 4.17 14.14 -11.36
CA GLN A 182 4.63 14.61 -12.67
C GLN A 182 3.53 15.38 -13.38
N GLN A 183 3.65 16.71 -13.36
CA GLN A 183 2.64 17.63 -13.91
C GLN A 183 2.51 17.52 -15.44
N GLY A 184 3.55 17.07 -16.14
CA GLY A 184 3.58 16.91 -17.60
C GLY A 184 3.19 15.53 -18.12
N GLY A 185 2.63 14.66 -17.27
CA GLY A 185 2.28 13.29 -17.64
C GLY A 185 3.46 12.32 -17.65
N TRP A 186 3.19 11.06 -18.00
CA TRP A 186 4.19 9.99 -18.05
C TRP A 186 3.90 8.97 -19.14
N ARG A 187 4.95 8.28 -19.60
CA ARG A 187 4.89 7.28 -20.67
C ARG A 187 5.29 5.91 -20.15
N PHE A 188 4.51 4.89 -20.51
CA PHE A 188 4.80 3.50 -20.22
C PHE A 188 4.83 2.67 -21.48
N ASP A 189 5.89 1.89 -21.65
CA ASP A 189 5.94 0.86 -22.69
C ASP A 189 4.90 -0.24 -22.41
N PHE A 190 4.22 -0.70 -23.46
CA PHE A 190 3.18 -1.73 -23.36
C PHE A 190 3.71 -3.06 -22.80
N HIS A 191 4.91 -3.49 -23.18
CA HIS A 191 5.51 -4.71 -22.64
C HIS A 191 5.86 -4.53 -21.16
N HIS A 192 6.37 -3.36 -20.78
CA HIS A 192 6.61 -3.05 -19.36
C HIS A 192 5.30 -3.10 -18.56
N LEU A 193 4.20 -2.53 -19.07
CA LEU A 193 2.89 -2.62 -18.43
C LEU A 193 2.40 -4.06 -18.31
N HIS A 194 2.58 -4.87 -19.35
CA HIS A 194 2.19 -6.28 -19.33
C HIS A 194 2.92 -7.04 -18.22
N GLN A 195 4.25 -6.91 -18.15
CA GLN A 195 5.05 -7.51 -17.09
C GLN A 195 4.63 -7.00 -15.69
N LYS A 196 4.45 -5.69 -15.55
CA LYS A 196 4.08 -5.04 -14.29
C LYS A 196 2.67 -5.39 -13.80
N SER A 197 1.76 -5.72 -14.72
CA SER A 197 0.38 -6.07 -14.41
C SER A 197 0.24 -7.46 -13.77
N GLY A 198 1.20 -8.36 -14.00
CA GLY A 198 1.08 -9.77 -13.61
C GLY A 198 -0.10 -10.48 -14.29
N SER A 199 -0.57 -9.96 -15.42
CA SER A 199 -1.65 -10.54 -16.20
C SER A 199 -1.24 -11.89 -16.79
N LEU A 200 -2.15 -12.85 -16.74
CA LEU A 200 -2.00 -14.15 -17.42
C LEU A 200 -2.41 -14.09 -18.90
N SER A 201 -3.04 -12.99 -19.35
CA SER A 201 -3.46 -12.86 -20.74
C SER A 201 -2.23 -12.75 -21.65
N PRO A 202 -2.24 -13.39 -22.84
CA PRO A 202 -1.19 -13.20 -23.83
C PRO A 202 -1.04 -11.72 -24.18
N PHE A 203 0.20 -11.29 -24.45
CA PHE A 203 0.50 -9.88 -24.70
C PHE A 203 -0.41 -9.22 -25.75
N LYS A 204 -0.74 -9.93 -26.84
CA LYS A 204 -1.65 -9.43 -27.88
C LYS A 204 -3.04 -9.07 -27.32
N ARG A 205 -3.58 -9.91 -26.43
CA ARG A 205 -4.87 -9.67 -25.77
C ARG A 205 -4.77 -8.53 -24.78
N PHE A 206 -3.70 -8.49 -23.98
CA PHE A 206 -3.42 -7.38 -23.07
C PHE A 206 -3.34 -6.03 -23.81
N ALA A 207 -2.58 -5.96 -24.90
CA ALA A 207 -2.46 -4.76 -25.72
C ALA A 207 -3.80 -4.36 -26.36
N PHE A 208 -4.63 -5.33 -26.76
CA PHE A 208 -5.98 -5.06 -27.25
C PHE A 208 -6.86 -4.42 -26.17
N GLU A 209 -6.87 -4.99 -24.96
CA GLU A 209 -7.62 -4.45 -23.83
C GLU A 209 -7.10 -3.06 -23.43
N LEU A 210 -5.79 -2.84 -23.41
CA LEU A 210 -5.21 -1.54 -23.11
C LEU A 210 -5.60 -0.48 -24.14
N ARG A 211 -5.61 -0.81 -25.44
CA ARG A 211 -6.12 0.11 -26.48
C ARG A 211 -7.60 0.41 -26.33
N ASP A 212 -8.40 -0.57 -25.90
CA ASP A 212 -9.82 -0.36 -25.59
C ASP A 212 -10.01 0.61 -24.40
N ILE A 213 -9.20 0.48 -23.35
CA ILE A 213 -9.19 1.42 -22.22
C ILE A 213 -8.81 2.83 -22.70
N ILE A 214 -7.75 2.98 -23.50
CA ILE A 214 -7.36 4.27 -24.08
C ILE A 214 -8.50 4.85 -24.93
N ARG A 215 -9.19 4.05 -25.73
CA ARG A 215 -10.33 4.53 -26.53
C ARG A 215 -11.53 4.97 -25.69
N ARG A 216 -11.86 4.24 -24.62
CA ARG A 216 -13.01 4.54 -23.75
C ARG A 216 -12.75 5.68 -22.76
N GLN A 217 -11.48 5.99 -22.46
CA GLN A 217 -11.07 6.99 -21.47
C GLN A 217 -11.77 6.83 -20.10
N PRO A 218 -11.81 5.63 -19.48
CA PRO A 218 -12.59 5.44 -18.27
C PRO A 218 -11.88 5.95 -17.00
N LEU A 219 -10.61 6.38 -17.08
CA LEU A 219 -9.79 6.69 -15.91
C LEU A 219 -10.10 8.09 -15.36
N PRO A 220 -10.67 8.21 -14.15
CA PRO A 220 -11.05 9.51 -13.61
C PRO A 220 -9.86 10.44 -13.42
N GLY A 221 -9.99 11.69 -13.87
CA GLY A 221 -8.97 12.72 -13.71
C GLY A 221 -7.71 12.52 -14.56
N TYR A 222 -7.72 11.58 -15.52
CA TYR A 222 -6.60 11.36 -16.44
C TYR A 222 -7.08 11.16 -17.88
N THR A 223 -6.38 11.76 -18.82
CA THR A 223 -6.51 11.45 -20.24
C THR A 223 -5.39 10.52 -20.66
N LEU A 224 -5.71 9.46 -21.38
CA LEU A 224 -4.77 8.48 -21.90
C LEU A 224 -4.50 8.71 -23.38
N PHE A 225 -3.28 8.46 -23.82
CA PHE A 225 -2.90 8.55 -25.23
C PHE A 225 -2.11 7.31 -25.64
N LEU A 226 -2.28 6.93 -26.90
CA LEU A 226 -1.45 5.93 -27.55
C LEU A 226 -0.40 6.65 -28.39
N GLU A 227 0.87 6.45 -28.07
CA GLU A 227 1.99 6.95 -28.85
C GLU A 227 2.71 5.77 -29.52
N ALA A 228 3.07 5.93 -30.79
CA ALA A 228 3.92 4.98 -31.50
C ALA A 228 5.29 5.63 -31.69
N GLU A 229 6.32 4.98 -31.16
CA GLU A 229 7.70 5.43 -31.32
C GLU A 229 8.21 5.07 -32.73
N ILE A 230 9.21 5.80 -33.23
CA ILE A 230 9.83 5.58 -34.55
C ILE A 230 10.39 4.15 -34.69
N GLY A 231 10.70 3.48 -33.57
CA GLY A 231 11.11 2.07 -33.51
C GLY A 231 9.98 1.03 -33.43
N GLY A 232 8.72 1.44 -33.61
CA GLY A 232 7.54 0.54 -33.57
C GLY A 232 7.07 0.15 -32.16
N ARG A 233 7.70 0.70 -31.11
CA ARG A 233 7.26 0.50 -29.73
C ARG A 233 5.97 1.28 -29.48
N MET A 234 5.04 0.66 -28.76
CA MET A 234 3.79 1.29 -28.36
C MET A 234 3.90 1.76 -26.91
N LEU A 235 3.62 3.04 -26.71
CA LEU A 235 3.65 3.68 -25.42
C LEU A 235 2.24 4.11 -25.03
N LEU A 236 1.89 3.88 -23.77
CA LEU A 236 0.77 4.53 -23.11
C LEU A 236 1.29 5.83 -22.49
N ALA A 237 0.85 6.97 -22.99
CA ALA A 237 1.03 8.23 -22.30
C ALA A 237 -0.24 8.56 -21.49
N PHE A 238 -0.09 9.29 -20.39
CA PHE A 238 -1.22 9.87 -19.68
C PHE A 238 -0.89 11.26 -19.16
N GLU A 239 -1.92 12.10 -19.06
CA GLU A 239 -1.82 13.44 -18.49
C GLU A 239 -2.98 13.66 -17.51
N PRO A 240 -2.75 14.36 -16.38
CA PRO A 240 -3.84 14.75 -15.50
C PRO A 240 -4.79 15.69 -16.24
N VAL A 241 -6.10 15.47 -16.12
CA VAL A 241 -7.09 16.41 -16.63
C VAL A 241 -6.98 17.68 -15.79
N PRO A 242 -6.82 18.87 -16.40
CA PRO A 242 -6.83 20.12 -15.64
C PRO A 242 -8.13 20.20 -14.84
N PRO A 243 -8.11 20.60 -13.56
CA PRO A 243 -9.34 20.79 -12.81
C PRO A 243 -10.23 21.76 -13.60
N CYS A 244 -11.48 21.37 -13.83
CA CYS A 244 -12.48 22.25 -14.44
C CYS A 244 -12.79 23.39 -13.45
N GLY A 245 -12.00 24.46 -13.49
CA GLY A 245 -12.14 25.62 -12.60
C GLY A 245 -10.81 26.35 -12.43
N LYS A 246 -10.85 27.68 -12.23
CA LYS A 246 -9.65 28.43 -11.89
C LYS A 246 -9.03 27.83 -10.61
N PRO A 247 -7.71 27.66 -10.52
CA PRO A 247 -7.08 27.18 -9.30
C PRO A 247 -7.46 28.15 -8.17
N VAL A 248 -8.17 27.64 -7.16
CA VAL A 248 -8.35 28.38 -5.92
C VAL A 248 -6.96 28.40 -5.28
N ASN A 249 -6.37 29.59 -5.13
CA ASN A 249 -5.08 29.73 -4.47
C ASN A 249 -5.15 29.05 -3.10
N GLY A 250 -4.34 28.01 -2.89
CA GLY A 250 -4.19 27.29 -1.63
C GLY A 250 -3.46 28.09 -0.54
N LEU A 251 -3.55 29.42 -0.59
CA LEU A 251 -3.15 30.30 0.49
C LEU A 251 -4.41 30.65 1.28
N VAL A 252 -4.73 29.80 2.26
CA VAL A 252 -5.61 30.22 3.35
C VAL A 252 -4.85 31.27 4.15
N LEU A 253 -5.12 32.55 3.90
CA LEU A 253 -4.78 33.60 4.84
C LEU A 253 -5.64 33.37 6.09
N SER A 254 -5.04 32.70 7.07
CA SER A 254 -5.58 32.56 8.41
C SER A 254 -5.79 33.95 8.99
N GLY A 255 -7.05 34.35 9.14
CA GLY A 255 -7.42 35.48 9.97
C GLY A 255 -8.71 36.16 9.54
N THR A 256 -9.85 35.70 10.06
CA THR A 256 -10.92 36.61 10.47
C THR A 256 -11.78 35.97 11.55
N GLN A 257 -11.97 36.68 12.66
CA GLN A 257 -12.89 36.34 13.76
C GLN A 257 -14.33 36.26 13.24
N ALA A 258 -15.08 35.28 13.72
CA ALA A 258 -16.48 35.08 13.36
C ALA A 258 -17.41 35.93 14.23
N ILE A 259 -17.78 37.13 13.78
CA ILE A 259 -19.09 37.74 14.05
C ILE A 259 -19.50 38.56 12.83
N VAL A 260 -20.47 38.08 12.04
CA VAL A 260 -21.31 38.95 11.18
C VAL A 260 -22.74 38.41 11.11
N LEU A 261 -23.69 39.32 11.36
CA LEU A 261 -25.15 39.18 11.33
C LEU A 261 -25.72 39.11 9.89
N SER A 262 -26.92 38.57 9.77
CA SER A 262 -27.68 38.36 8.54
C SER A 262 -27.97 39.63 7.75
N GLY A 263 -27.84 39.56 6.42
CA GLY A 263 -28.29 40.60 5.50
C GLY A 263 -27.98 40.24 4.05
N THR A 264 -28.78 39.35 3.46
CA THR A 264 -28.64 38.99 2.03
C THR A 264 -29.24 40.09 1.16
N GLY A 265 -28.44 40.69 0.29
CA GLY A 265 -28.89 41.40 -0.91
C GLY A 265 -28.32 40.71 -2.15
N PRO A 266 -29.12 40.49 -3.22
CA PRO A 266 -28.66 39.76 -4.40
C PRO A 266 -27.70 40.65 -5.20
N SER A 267 -26.52 40.13 -5.56
CA SER A 267 -25.61 40.86 -6.44
C SER A 267 -25.80 40.45 -7.89
N CYS A 268 -26.01 41.48 -8.70
CA CYS A 268 -26.26 41.48 -10.11
C CYS A 268 -24.93 41.34 -10.84
N TYR A 269 -24.66 40.20 -11.48
CA TYR A 269 -23.57 40.13 -12.45
C TYR A 269 -24.00 39.38 -13.71
N ARG A 270 -24.00 40.13 -14.81
CA ARG A 270 -24.22 39.68 -16.19
C ARG A 270 -22.83 39.47 -16.81
N GLU A 271 -22.58 38.29 -17.36
CA GLU A 271 -21.32 37.96 -18.03
C GLU A 271 -21.11 38.78 -19.32
N PRO A 272 -19.88 39.25 -19.59
CA PRO A 272 -19.47 39.62 -20.93
C PRO A 272 -18.90 38.41 -21.70
N LYS A 273 -19.41 38.14 -22.91
CA LYS A 273 -18.66 37.43 -23.98
C LYS A 273 -17.69 38.44 -24.60
N PRO A 274 -16.43 38.09 -24.92
CA PRO A 274 -16.09 37.34 -26.16
C PRO A 274 -14.75 36.55 -26.00
N ALA A 275 -14.01 35.98 -26.96
CA ALA A 275 -14.04 35.75 -28.40
C ALA A 275 -13.06 34.58 -28.68
N LEU A 276 -13.20 33.93 -29.84
CA LEU A 276 -12.26 32.95 -30.41
C LEU A 276 -10.86 33.57 -30.62
N MET A 277 -9.80 32.83 -30.27
CA MET A 277 -8.46 33.03 -30.84
C MET A 277 -7.78 31.69 -31.18
N HIS A 278 -7.06 31.73 -32.30
CA HIS A 278 -6.38 30.66 -33.02
C HIS A 278 -4.87 30.64 -32.68
N GLY A 279 -4.24 29.47 -32.75
CA GLY A 279 -2.77 29.26 -32.69
C GLY A 279 -2.23 28.88 -31.30
N LYS A 280 -1.22 28.02 -31.13
CA LYS A 280 -0.15 27.54 -32.01
C LYS A 280 0.31 26.17 -31.51
N GLN A 281 0.84 25.36 -32.44
CA GLN A 281 1.62 24.15 -32.13
C GLN A 281 2.72 24.46 -31.09
N SER A 282 2.71 23.73 -29.98
CA SER A 282 3.85 23.65 -29.05
C SER A 282 4.58 22.33 -29.28
N ARG A 283 5.88 22.46 -29.51
CA ARG A 283 6.84 21.41 -29.83
C ARG A 283 7.05 20.42 -28.68
N ASN A 284 7.36 19.19 -29.09
CA ASN A 284 7.91 18.04 -28.35
C ASN A 284 8.57 18.36 -27.01
N SER A 285 7.98 17.85 -25.93
CA SER A 285 8.65 17.70 -24.63
C SER A 285 9.61 16.52 -24.67
N ALA A 286 10.77 16.66 -24.02
CA ALA A 286 11.86 15.70 -24.03
C ALA A 286 11.42 14.29 -23.59
N LEU A 287 11.93 13.27 -24.28
CA LEU A 287 11.75 11.88 -23.96
C LEU A 287 12.52 11.56 -22.66
N ASN A 288 11.83 11.10 -21.62
CA ASN A 288 12.46 10.54 -20.41
C ASN A 288 13.05 9.15 -20.74
N LEU A 289 14.12 9.12 -21.54
CA LEU A 289 14.78 7.89 -22.00
C LEU A 289 15.56 7.18 -20.88
N GLU A 290 15.82 7.82 -19.73
CA GLU A 290 16.73 7.29 -18.70
C GLU A 290 16.14 7.08 -17.30
N SER A 291 14.81 7.06 -17.10
CA SER A 291 14.24 6.90 -15.74
C SER A 291 13.53 5.56 -15.49
N ASN A 292 13.76 4.56 -16.35
CA ASN A 292 13.00 3.30 -16.30
C ASN A 292 13.62 2.22 -15.38
N ILE A 293 14.75 2.50 -14.71
CA ILE A 293 15.45 1.50 -13.88
C ILE A 293 15.68 1.95 -12.43
N ASP A 294 16.06 3.21 -12.12
CA ASP A 294 16.63 3.50 -10.78
C ASP A 294 15.97 4.57 -9.89
N SER A 295 15.00 5.36 -10.37
CA SER A 295 14.50 6.51 -9.56
C SER A 295 13.64 6.13 -8.34
N ASN A 296 13.36 4.85 -8.09
CA ASN A 296 12.68 4.40 -6.88
C ASN A 296 13.64 3.95 -5.76
N LEU A 297 14.94 3.84 -6.04
CA LEU A 297 15.90 3.17 -5.15
C LEU A 297 16.72 4.15 -4.30
N GLU A 298 17.25 5.24 -4.86
CA GLU A 298 18.31 6.00 -4.19
C GLU A 298 17.83 7.03 -3.16
N GLU A 299 16.69 7.69 -3.38
CA GLU A 299 16.23 8.74 -2.48
C GLU A 299 15.54 8.14 -1.22
N ARG A 300 14.85 7.00 -1.37
CA ARG A 300 14.12 6.34 -0.27
C ARG A 300 14.98 5.44 0.63
N ALA A 301 16.15 4.98 0.15
CA ALA A 301 17.09 4.28 1.01
C ALA A 301 17.57 5.18 2.16
N ARG A 302 17.82 6.46 1.88
CA ARG A 302 18.34 7.42 2.87
C ARG A 302 17.32 7.79 3.94
N ASP A 303 16.06 8.00 3.56
CA ASP A 303 14.99 8.34 4.51
C ASP A 303 14.65 7.19 5.46
N VAL A 304 14.67 5.96 4.95
CA VAL A 304 14.43 4.75 5.75
C VAL A 304 15.66 4.40 6.61
N GLU A 305 16.88 4.60 6.12
CA GLU A 305 18.10 4.49 6.93
C GLU A 305 18.10 5.50 8.09
N ASN A 306 17.61 6.72 7.87
CA ASN A 306 17.45 7.72 8.91
C ASN A 306 16.39 7.29 9.94
N LEU A 307 15.24 6.74 9.49
CA LEU A 307 14.19 6.24 10.38
C LEU A 307 14.63 5.02 11.22
N ILE A 308 15.38 4.09 10.62
CA ILE A 308 15.95 2.93 11.32
C ILE A 308 16.98 3.39 12.34
N ARG A 309 17.81 4.39 12.00
CA ARG A 309 18.79 4.99 12.90
C ARG A 309 18.14 5.69 14.09
N ASP A 310 17.03 6.39 13.87
CA ASP A 310 16.28 7.06 14.93
C ASP A 310 15.53 6.09 15.83
N THR A 311 14.98 5.01 15.25
CA THR A 311 14.34 3.93 16.02
C THR A 311 15.36 3.18 16.88
N ALA A 312 16.54 2.86 16.33
CA ALA A 312 17.62 2.23 17.08
C ALA A 312 18.18 3.13 18.20
N ARG A 313 18.20 4.46 17.99
CA ARG A 313 18.58 5.43 19.01
C ARG A 313 17.55 5.51 20.13
N SER A 314 16.26 5.51 19.82
CA SER A 314 15.16 5.49 20.79
C SER A 314 15.18 4.22 21.65
N LEU A 315 15.37 3.05 21.04
CA LEU A 315 15.46 1.76 21.74
C LEU A 315 16.69 1.67 22.65
N ARG A 316 17.83 2.27 22.26
CA ARG A 316 19.01 2.39 23.14
C ARG A 316 18.76 3.30 24.34
N VAL A 317 18.03 4.39 24.17
CA VAL A 317 17.66 5.30 25.26
C VAL A 317 16.71 4.60 26.24
N GLU A 318 15.74 3.84 25.74
CA GLU A 318 14.84 3.05 26.58
C GLU A 318 15.55 1.92 27.32
N ALA A 319 16.47 1.20 26.67
CA ALA A 319 17.29 0.17 27.31
C ALA A 319 18.16 0.75 28.44
N LYS A 320 18.75 1.94 28.22
CA LYS A 320 19.57 2.63 29.24
C LYS A 320 18.72 3.12 30.41
N LYS A 321 17.50 3.58 30.15
CA LYS A 321 16.52 3.98 31.18
C LYS A 321 16.02 2.80 32.01
N LYS A 322 15.90 1.62 31.39
CA LYS A 322 15.52 0.37 32.06
C LYS A 322 16.66 -0.21 32.91
N ALA A 323 17.90 -0.06 32.46
CA ALA A 323 19.09 -0.46 33.23
C ALA A 323 19.34 0.45 34.45
N SER A 324 18.97 1.73 34.40
CA SER A 324 19.06 2.66 35.54
C SER A 324 17.89 2.55 36.53
N ALA A 325 16.84 1.79 36.20
CA ALA A 325 15.63 1.64 37.02
C ALA A 325 15.53 0.28 37.75
N ALA A 326 16.53 -0.59 37.61
CA ALA A 326 16.62 -1.83 38.38
C ALA A 326 17.10 -1.52 39.82
N PRO A 327 16.38 -1.97 40.87
CA PRO A 327 16.82 -1.75 42.24
C PRO A 327 18.06 -2.62 42.56
N PRO A 328 18.99 -2.15 43.41
CA PRO A 328 20.15 -2.94 43.78
C PRO A 328 19.70 -4.16 44.59
N ALA A 329 20.10 -5.35 44.14
CA ALA A 329 19.86 -6.60 44.86
C ALA A 329 20.56 -6.55 46.23
N SER A 330 19.78 -6.83 47.28
CA SER A 330 20.23 -6.95 48.66
C SER A 330 21.23 -8.10 48.81
N ARG A 331 22.43 -7.77 49.31
CA ARG A 331 23.37 -8.72 49.89
C ARG A 331 23.31 -8.61 51.41
N SER A 332 23.00 -9.71 52.08
CA SER A 332 23.34 -10.03 53.48
C SER A 332 23.06 -11.52 53.69
N ALA A 333 23.77 -12.30 54.50
CA ALA A 333 25.09 -12.22 55.15
C ALA A 333 25.36 -13.62 55.75
N SER A 334 26.62 -14.07 55.75
CA SER A 334 27.28 -15.09 56.60
C SER A 334 28.45 -15.67 55.79
N ASP A 335 29.68 -15.82 56.24
CA ASP A 335 30.39 -15.43 57.46
C ASP A 335 31.86 -15.27 57.05
N GLN A 336 32.58 -14.36 57.72
CA GLN A 336 34.04 -14.30 57.70
C GLN A 336 34.52 -14.74 59.08
N GLU A 337 35.31 -15.81 59.12
CA GLU A 337 36.34 -16.14 60.11
C GLU A 337 36.95 -17.48 59.67
N ALA A 338 38.22 -17.83 59.80
CA ALA A 338 39.50 -17.15 59.91
C ALA A 338 40.55 -18.29 59.81
N ALA A 339 41.74 -17.93 59.33
CA ALA A 339 43.03 -18.56 59.64
C ALA A 339 43.50 -19.87 58.97
N THR A 340 44.81 -19.82 58.67
CA THR A 340 45.84 -20.88 58.66
C THR A 340 45.98 -21.83 57.47
N GLY A 341 47.18 -21.82 56.89
CA GLY A 341 47.91 -23.07 56.64
C GLY A 341 48.55 -23.23 55.27
N LEU A 342 49.87 -23.36 55.30
CA LEU A 342 50.85 -23.74 54.28
C LEU A 342 50.51 -24.92 53.32
N ASP A 343 51.29 -24.91 52.22
CA ASP A 343 51.95 -26.04 51.54
C ASP A 343 51.23 -26.89 50.46
N ASP A 344 51.76 -26.69 49.24
CA ASP A 344 52.50 -27.68 48.43
C ASP A 344 51.78 -28.63 47.44
N ALA A 345 52.45 -28.71 46.28
CA ALA A 345 52.54 -29.77 45.27
C ALA A 345 51.31 -30.31 44.51
N GLY A 346 51.47 -30.35 43.17
CA GLY A 346 51.01 -31.51 42.39
C GLY A 346 50.25 -31.21 41.09
N ALA A 347 50.98 -30.96 40.01
CA ALA A 347 50.52 -31.38 38.67
C ALA A 347 50.67 -32.93 38.54
N PRO A 348 50.33 -33.61 37.42
CA PRO A 348 49.60 -33.21 36.20
C PRO A 348 48.64 -34.31 35.63
N ARG A 349 48.07 -34.01 34.45
CA ARG A 349 47.83 -34.90 33.27
C ARG A 349 46.40 -35.34 32.92
N LEU A 350 46.07 -34.98 31.67
CA LEU A 350 45.14 -35.57 30.72
C LEU A 350 45.34 -37.08 30.54
N PRO A 351 44.33 -37.76 29.94
CA PRO A 351 44.63 -38.65 28.83
C PRO A 351 43.72 -38.40 27.61
N LEU A 352 44.36 -38.37 26.44
CA LEU A 352 43.77 -38.77 25.16
C LEU A 352 43.66 -40.30 25.15
N ASP A 353 42.61 -40.83 24.53
CA ASP A 353 42.74 -41.86 23.48
C ASP A 353 41.37 -42.24 22.87
N LEU A 354 41.35 -42.31 21.53
CA LEU A 354 40.45 -43.12 20.71
C LEU A 354 41.22 -44.41 20.34
N PRO A 355 40.57 -45.57 20.09
CA PRO A 355 40.32 -45.92 18.67
C PRO A 355 39.13 -46.87 18.40
N GLY A 356 38.68 -46.88 17.13
CA GLY A 356 38.51 -48.13 16.36
C GLY A 356 37.16 -48.86 16.32
N GLY A 357 36.41 -48.65 15.23
CA GLY A 357 35.84 -49.64 14.30
C GLY A 357 35.12 -50.93 14.77
N GLY A 358 33.97 -51.22 14.17
CA GLY A 358 33.44 -52.59 14.08
C GLY A 358 31.98 -52.74 13.63
N LYS A 359 31.82 -53.02 12.32
CA LYS A 359 30.67 -53.60 11.58
C LYS A 359 29.35 -52.84 11.46
#